data_AF-C8VDN4-F1
#
_entry.id   AF-C8VDN4-F1
#
_cell.length_a   1.000
_cell.length_b   1.000
_cell.length_c   1.000
_cell.angle_alpha   90.00
_cell.angle_beta   90.00
_cell.angle_gamma   90.00
#
_symmetry.space_group_name_H-M   'P 1'
#
loop_
_entity.id
_entity.type
_entity.pdbx_description
1 polymer ?
#
loop_
_entity_poly.entity_id
_entity_poly.type
_entity_poly.pdbx_seq_one_letter_code
_entity_poly.pdbx_strand_id
1 'polypeptide(L)'
;MNVQRLHTEDDAGIRYGSGVKLSHNSMSRRRKELTPDIRARLCELKAIGWKVTKIHKRYPDIPYSTIRSTIMRENARKNQQSCPRSGRPKKISPEEQQQLLGLVETDQHIKMRELSEAVQSGPSVRTVQRLLSTLQKKKQSNKHAGYIAERISSEVSGLDSARQSVGAGDQVLD
;
A
#
# COMPACT_ATOMS: atom_id res chain seq x y z
N MET A 1 30.11 -31.01 64.80
CA MET A 1 29.30 -31.52 63.68
C MET A 1 27.92 -30.89 63.74
N ASN A 2 27.30 -30.73 62.56
CA ASN A 2 25.94 -30.28 62.28
C ASN A 2 25.67 -28.77 62.08
N VAL A 3 25.87 -28.41 60.81
CA VAL A 3 24.96 -27.69 59.89
C VAL A 3 24.31 -26.38 60.34
N GLN A 4 24.89 -25.31 59.82
CA GLN A 4 24.32 -23.97 59.71
C GLN A 4 23.02 -23.99 58.88
N ARG A 5 21.93 -23.50 59.46
CA ARG A 5 20.81 -22.91 58.73
C ARG A 5 20.68 -21.47 59.22
N LEU A 6 21.35 -20.55 58.53
CA LEU A 6 21.11 -19.12 58.70
C LEU A 6 19.89 -18.77 57.86
N HIS A 7 18.78 -18.42 58.52
CA HIS A 7 17.75 -17.62 57.90
C HIS A 7 18.33 -16.22 57.67
N THR A 8 18.52 -15.83 56.42
CA THR A 8 18.61 -14.42 56.03
C THR A 8 17.21 -13.99 55.66
N GLU A 9 16.51 -13.42 56.63
CA GLU A 9 15.53 -12.38 56.35
C GLU A 9 16.28 -11.14 55.83
N ASP A 10 15.59 -10.30 55.08
CA ASP A 10 16.05 -9.07 54.39
C ASP A 10 16.57 -9.26 52.95
N ASP A 11 15.70 -9.07 51.94
CA ASP A 11 15.58 -7.73 51.35
C ASP A 11 14.38 -7.58 50.40
N ALA A 12 13.65 -6.48 50.64
CA ALA A 12 12.58 -5.83 49.91
C ALA A 12 11.89 -6.51 48.70
N GLY A 13 10.68 -7.02 48.95
CA GLY A 13 9.65 -7.15 47.92
C GLY A 13 9.27 -5.80 47.30
N ILE A 14 9.40 -5.68 45.98
CA ILE A 14 8.71 -4.63 45.23
C ILE A 14 7.24 -5.03 45.10
N ARG A 15 6.49 -4.39 46.00
CA ARG A 15 5.04 -4.30 46.10
C ARG A 15 4.43 -3.87 44.76
N TYR A 16 3.40 -4.58 44.30
CA TYR A 16 2.41 -3.99 43.40
C TYR A 16 1.61 -2.95 44.21
N GLY A 17 2.11 -1.71 44.22
CA GLY A 17 1.54 -0.58 44.95
C GLY A 17 1.22 0.57 44.01
N SER A 18 0.00 1.07 44.15
CA SER A 18 -0.63 2.19 43.45
C SER A 18 0.25 3.41 43.13
N GLY A 19 0.00 4.01 41.96
CA GLY A 19 -0.27 5.46 41.94
C GLY A 19 0.81 6.41 41.44
N VAL A 20 1.28 6.25 40.20
CA VAL A 20 1.41 7.40 39.28
C VAL A 20 0.94 6.91 37.91
N LYS A 21 -0.30 7.25 37.53
CA LYS A 21 -0.70 7.14 36.13
C LYS A 21 0.12 8.18 35.38
N LEU A 22 1.21 7.76 34.73
CA LEU A 22 1.77 8.55 33.63
C LEU A 22 0.66 8.63 32.58
N SER A 23 -0.11 9.71 32.68
CA SER A 23 -1.10 10.15 31.71
C SER A 23 -0.34 10.40 30.41
N HIS A 24 -0.17 9.33 29.63
CA HIS A 24 0.06 9.46 28.21
C HIS A 24 -1.26 9.91 27.62
N ASN A 25 -1.45 11.23 27.67
CA ASN A 25 -2.48 11.92 26.94
C ASN A 25 -2.42 11.46 25.47
N SER A 26 -3.37 10.64 25.04
CA SER A 26 -3.68 10.53 23.62
C SER A 26 -5.19 10.46 23.44
N MET A 27 -5.82 11.61 23.63
CA MET A 27 -7.02 11.94 22.88
C MET A 27 -6.82 11.53 21.41
N SER A 28 -7.72 10.66 20.92
CA SER A 28 -7.94 10.27 19.53
C SER A 28 -6.74 10.40 18.57
N ARG A 29 -5.84 9.42 18.54
CA ARG A 29 -4.84 9.29 17.46
C ARG A 29 -4.74 7.84 17.02
N ARG A 30 -5.38 7.50 15.89
CA ARG A 30 -4.97 6.32 15.11
C ARG A 30 -3.46 6.39 14.96
N ARG A 31 -2.73 5.38 15.47
CA ARG A 31 -1.27 5.36 15.36
C ARG A 31 -0.89 5.42 13.89
N LYS A 32 0.03 6.32 13.54
CA LYS A 32 0.56 6.45 12.18
C LYS A 32 1.21 5.12 11.78
N GLU A 33 1.02 4.72 10.53
CA GLU A 33 1.68 3.52 10.01
C GLU A 33 3.20 3.73 9.97
N LEU A 34 3.96 2.64 10.17
CA LEU A 34 5.42 2.68 9.96
C LEU A 34 5.71 3.07 8.50
N THR A 35 6.70 3.94 8.31
CA THR A 35 7.19 4.29 6.97
C THR A 35 7.85 3.08 6.30
N PRO A 36 7.87 3.02 4.94
CA PRO A 36 8.55 1.96 4.20
C PRO A 36 10.00 1.76 4.62
N ASP A 37 10.73 2.86 4.86
CA ASP A 37 12.15 2.84 5.25
C ASP A 37 12.36 2.17 6.62
N ILE A 38 11.51 2.49 7.60
CA ILE A 38 11.58 1.84 8.91
C ILE A 38 11.23 0.37 8.80
N ARG A 39 10.26 0.00 7.96
CA ARG A 39 9.93 -1.42 7.71
C ARG A 39 11.11 -2.17 7.09
N ALA A 40 11.74 -1.60 6.06
CA ALA A 40 12.94 -2.14 5.44
C ALA A 40 14.03 -2.39 6.49
N ARG A 41 14.31 -1.36 7.32
CA ARG A 41 15.34 -1.45 8.34
C ARG A 41 15.06 -2.52 9.40
N LEU A 42 13.80 -2.70 9.81
CA LEU A 42 13.42 -3.76 10.75
C LEU A 42 13.64 -5.16 10.15
N CYS A 43 13.33 -5.33 8.87
CA CYS A 43 13.55 -6.58 8.15
C CYS A 43 15.04 -6.87 7.93
N GLU A 44 15.84 -5.88 7.53
CA GLU A 44 17.30 -5.99 7.41
C GLU A 44 17.94 -6.45 8.72
N LEU A 45 17.57 -5.83 9.85
CA LEU A 45 18.09 -6.24 11.17
C LEU A 45 17.73 -7.67 11.50
N LYS A 46 16.54 -8.12 11.10
CA LYS A 46 16.13 -9.51 11.27
C LYS A 46 16.95 -10.45 10.36
N ALA A 47 17.23 -10.06 9.13
CA ALA A 47 18.06 -10.81 8.19
C ALA A 47 19.51 -10.96 8.68
N ILE A 48 20.06 -9.94 9.33
CA ILE A 48 21.37 -9.97 10.03
C ILE A 48 21.33 -10.86 11.30
N GLY A 49 20.16 -11.40 11.68
CA GLY A 49 20.01 -12.35 12.79
C GLY A 49 19.64 -11.72 14.13
N TRP A 50 19.26 -10.43 14.17
CA TRP A 50 18.86 -9.82 15.43
C TRP A 50 17.54 -10.42 15.95
N LYS A 51 17.49 -10.65 17.26
CA LYS A 51 16.24 -11.03 17.96
C LYS A 51 15.31 -9.82 18.04
N VAL A 52 14.01 -10.05 17.96
CA VAL A 52 12.97 -8.99 18.04
C VAL A 52 13.09 -8.18 19.32
N THR A 53 13.48 -8.81 20.44
CA THR A 53 13.77 -8.14 21.72
C THR A 53 14.91 -7.14 21.60
N LYS A 54 15.99 -7.48 20.90
CA LYS A 54 17.13 -6.59 20.63
C LYS A 54 16.73 -5.42 19.72
N ILE A 55 15.91 -5.71 18.69
CA ILE A 55 15.38 -4.68 17.78
C ILE A 55 14.49 -3.69 18.54
N HIS A 56 13.61 -4.17 19.43
CA HIS A 56 12.75 -3.30 20.24
C HIS A 56 13.54 -2.44 21.22
N LYS A 57 14.62 -2.95 21.83
CA LYS A 57 15.53 -2.13 22.64
C LYS A 57 16.16 -0.99 21.84
N ARG A 58 16.41 -1.20 20.54
CA ARG A 58 16.94 -0.17 19.64
C ARG A 58 15.87 0.82 19.16
N TYR A 59 14.63 0.37 19.01
CA TYR A 59 13.47 1.17 18.61
C TYR A 59 12.36 1.09 19.66
N PRO A 60 12.53 1.73 20.84
CA PRO A 60 11.57 1.63 21.94
C PRO A 60 10.21 2.27 21.62
N ASP A 61 10.19 3.28 20.74
CA ASP A 61 8.96 3.96 20.30
C ASP A 61 8.07 3.07 19.43
N ILE A 62 8.63 2.03 18.82
CA ILE A 62 7.89 1.08 17.99
C ILE A 62 7.45 -0.09 18.89
N PRO A 63 6.14 -0.36 19.01
CA PRO A 63 5.66 -1.45 19.83
C PRO A 63 6.23 -2.79 19.39
N TYR A 64 6.58 -3.63 20.36
CA TYR A 64 7.10 -4.98 20.11
C TYR A 64 6.22 -5.80 19.15
N SER A 65 4.90 -5.74 19.34
CA SER A 65 3.91 -6.41 18.47
C SER A 65 3.93 -5.89 17.03
N THR A 66 4.18 -4.59 16.86
CA THR A 66 4.33 -3.96 15.54
C THR A 66 5.62 -4.42 14.85
N ILE A 67 6.74 -4.53 15.56
CA ILE A 67 7.99 -5.07 14.99
C ILE A 67 7.78 -6.52 14.54
N ARG A 68 7.20 -7.36 15.42
CA ARG A 68 6.93 -8.77 15.11
C ARG A 68 6.03 -8.93 13.88
N SER A 69 4.89 -8.23 13.86
CA SER A 69 3.95 -8.30 12.73
C SER A 69 4.51 -7.67 11.46
N THR A 70 5.43 -6.70 11.58
CA THR A 70 6.14 -6.14 10.42
C THR A 70 7.00 -7.20 9.76
N ILE A 71 7.87 -7.86 10.52
CA ILE A 71 8.74 -8.93 10.05
C ILE A 71 7.92 -10.10 9.47
N MET A 72 6.90 -10.58 10.19
CA MET A 72 6.10 -11.74 9.73
C MET A 72 5.39 -11.51 8.40
N ARG A 73 5.04 -10.25 8.09
CA ARG A 73 4.28 -9.89 6.88
C ARG A 73 5.17 -9.34 5.77
N GLU A 74 6.49 -9.41 5.91
CA GLU A 74 7.45 -8.91 4.92
C GLU A 74 7.17 -9.46 3.53
N ASN A 75 7.06 -10.78 3.39
CA ASN A 75 6.84 -11.47 2.12
C ASN A 75 5.55 -11.05 1.39
N ALA A 76 4.56 -10.54 2.12
CA ALA A 76 3.30 -10.09 1.52
C ALA A 76 3.36 -8.65 0.99
N ARG A 77 4.35 -7.85 1.42
CA ARG A 77 4.48 -6.44 0.99
C ARG A 77 5.25 -6.36 -0.31
N LYS A 78 4.84 -5.43 -1.18
CA LYS A 78 5.62 -4.99 -2.35
C LYS A 78 6.27 -3.66 -1.99
N ASN A 79 7.57 -3.52 -2.19
CA ASN A 79 8.33 -2.30 -1.91
C ASN A 79 8.12 -1.74 -0.49
N GLN A 80 7.96 -2.62 0.52
CA GLN A 80 7.68 -2.26 1.92
C GLN A 80 6.40 -1.45 2.17
N GLN A 81 5.52 -1.34 1.17
CA GLN A 81 4.25 -0.66 1.28
C GLN A 81 3.18 -1.56 1.89
N SER A 82 2.21 -0.94 2.56
CA SER A 82 1.04 -1.65 3.10
C SER A 82 0.16 -2.12 1.95
N CYS A 83 -0.32 -3.36 2.00
CA CYS A 83 -1.30 -3.81 1.01
C CYS A 83 -2.59 -3.00 1.17
N PRO A 84 -3.20 -2.53 0.06
CA PRO A 84 -4.50 -1.90 0.12
C PRO A 84 -5.51 -2.89 0.70
N ARG A 85 -6.50 -2.36 1.44
CA ARG A 85 -7.61 -3.19 1.93
C ARG A 85 -8.41 -3.68 0.73
N SER A 86 -8.86 -4.93 0.76
CA SER A 86 -9.67 -5.55 -0.30
C SER A 86 -10.97 -4.78 -0.61
N GLY A 87 -11.43 -3.96 0.34
CA GLY A 87 -12.65 -3.16 0.19
C GLY A 87 -13.91 -4.02 0.22
N ARG A 88 -15.06 -3.37 0.07
CA ARG A 88 -16.34 -4.07 -0.03
C ARG A 88 -16.47 -4.67 -1.45
N PRO A 89 -16.89 -5.93 -1.60
CA PRO A 89 -17.23 -6.50 -2.89
C PRO A 89 -18.25 -5.62 -3.63
N LYS A 90 -18.05 -5.46 -4.95
CA LYS A 90 -18.98 -4.70 -5.78
C LYS A 90 -20.20 -5.55 -6.10
N LYS A 91 -21.37 -4.91 -6.16
CA LYS A 91 -22.64 -5.59 -6.48
C LYS A 91 -22.68 -6.11 -7.92
N ILE A 92 -22.07 -5.37 -8.85
CA ILE A 92 -22.04 -5.70 -10.28
C ILE A 92 -20.73 -6.42 -10.59
N SER A 93 -20.81 -7.63 -11.15
CA SER A 93 -19.65 -8.43 -11.51
C SER A 93 -18.87 -7.79 -12.67
N PRO A 94 -17.58 -8.13 -12.89
CA PRO A 94 -16.83 -7.65 -14.04
C PRO A 94 -17.47 -8.04 -15.38
N GLU A 95 -18.07 -9.22 -15.46
CA GLU A 95 -18.76 -9.73 -16.65
C GLU A 95 -20.04 -8.93 -16.93
N GLU A 96 -20.84 -8.68 -15.90
CA GLU A 96 -22.05 -7.83 -15.99
C GLU A 96 -21.68 -6.39 -16.38
N GLN A 97 -20.52 -5.88 -15.93
CA GLN A 97 -20.02 -4.56 -16.35
C GLN A 97 -19.72 -4.54 -17.86
N GLN A 98 -19.17 -5.61 -18.42
CA GLN A 98 -18.91 -5.72 -19.85
C GLN A 98 -20.22 -5.85 -20.66
N GLN A 99 -21.18 -6.63 -20.17
CA GLN A 99 -22.50 -6.74 -20.78
C GLN A 99 -23.20 -5.37 -20.85
N LEU A 100 -23.20 -4.62 -19.74
CA LEU A 100 -23.75 -3.26 -19.71
C LEU A 100 -23.07 -2.31 -20.70
N LEU A 101 -21.76 -2.40 -20.86
CA LEU A 101 -21.04 -1.60 -21.84
C LEU A 101 -21.45 -1.96 -23.28
N GLY A 102 -21.57 -3.24 -23.60
CA GLY A 102 -22.02 -3.69 -24.92
C GLY A 102 -23.42 -3.21 -25.27
N LEU A 103 -24.34 -3.20 -24.30
CA LEU A 103 -25.70 -2.67 -24.50
C LEU A 103 -25.69 -1.17 -24.81
N VAL A 104 -24.88 -0.38 -24.09
CA VAL A 104 -24.75 1.07 -24.31
C VAL A 104 -24.04 1.38 -25.64
N GLU A 105 -23.11 0.52 -26.08
CA GLU A 105 -22.46 0.66 -27.38
C GLU A 105 -23.37 0.29 -28.55
N THR A 106 -24.28 -0.67 -28.35
CA THR A 106 -25.26 -1.10 -29.36
C THR A 106 -26.41 -0.11 -29.49
N ASP A 107 -26.95 0.36 -28.37
CA ASP A 107 -28.02 1.37 -28.33
C ASP A 107 -27.64 2.52 -27.39
N GLN A 108 -27.31 3.66 -28.00
CA GLN A 108 -26.92 4.86 -27.28
C GLN A 108 -28.09 5.51 -26.50
N HIS A 109 -29.34 5.18 -26.82
CA HIS A 109 -30.54 5.80 -26.24
C HIS A 109 -31.23 4.92 -25.19
N ILE A 110 -30.64 3.77 -24.85
CA ILE A 110 -31.18 2.84 -23.85
C ILE A 110 -31.38 3.52 -22.48
N LYS A 111 -32.53 3.26 -21.85
CA LYS A 111 -32.84 3.89 -20.56
C LYS A 111 -32.07 3.20 -19.44
N MET A 112 -31.68 3.99 -18.43
CA MET A 112 -30.97 3.46 -17.26
C MET A 112 -31.76 2.40 -16.48
N ARG A 113 -33.10 2.44 -16.54
CA ARG A 113 -33.96 1.41 -15.94
C ARG A 113 -33.81 0.07 -16.67
N GLU A 114 -33.85 0.09 -18.00
CA GLU A 114 -33.70 -1.11 -18.84
C GLU A 114 -32.33 -1.76 -18.61
N LEU A 115 -31.27 -0.95 -18.53
CA LEU A 115 -29.94 -1.44 -18.15
C LEU A 115 -29.89 -2.08 -16.77
N SER A 116 -30.68 -1.55 -15.83
CA SER A 116 -30.74 -2.07 -14.46
C SER A 116 -31.45 -3.42 -14.39
N GLU A 117 -32.47 -3.62 -15.23
CA GLU A 117 -33.27 -4.84 -15.33
C GLU A 117 -32.57 -5.93 -16.15
N ALA A 118 -31.73 -5.55 -17.11
CA ALA A 118 -30.95 -6.48 -17.93
C ALA A 118 -29.88 -7.26 -17.15
N VAL A 119 -29.56 -6.86 -15.93
CA VAL A 119 -28.47 -7.44 -15.13
C VAL A 119 -29.02 -8.31 -14.00
N GLN A 120 -28.54 -9.55 -13.91
CA GLN A 120 -28.99 -10.54 -12.94
C GLN A 120 -28.80 -10.08 -11.48
N SER A 121 -27.75 -9.32 -11.18
CA SER A 121 -27.52 -8.78 -9.84
C SER A 121 -28.57 -7.74 -9.38
N GLY A 122 -29.44 -7.26 -10.28
CA GLY A 122 -30.48 -6.27 -9.98
C GLY A 122 -29.95 -5.02 -9.28
N PRO A 123 -28.92 -4.33 -9.83
CA PRO A 123 -28.39 -3.11 -9.22
C PRO A 123 -29.46 -2.02 -9.15
N SER A 124 -29.21 -0.96 -8.37
CA SER A 124 -30.06 0.24 -8.46
C SER A 124 -29.69 1.04 -9.71
N VAL A 125 -30.66 1.76 -10.28
CA VAL A 125 -30.43 2.71 -11.40
C VAL A 125 -29.25 3.65 -11.10
N ARG A 126 -29.15 4.14 -9.85
CA ARG A 126 -28.05 5.01 -9.40
C ARG A 126 -26.69 4.30 -9.45
N THR A 127 -26.66 3.00 -9.15
CA THR A 127 -25.44 2.18 -9.20
C THR A 127 -24.96 2.03 -10.64
N VAL A 128 -25.86 1.72 -11.57
CA VAL A 128 -25.56 1.62 -13.01
C VAL A 128 -25.06 2.95 -13.55
N GLN A 129 -25.74 4.05 -13.22
CA GLN A 129 -25.31 5.40 -13.62
C GLN A 129 -23.91 5.73 -13.10
N ARG A 130 -23.62 5.49 -11.82
CA ARG A 130 -22.28 5.71 -11.23
C ARG A 130 -21.22 4.86 -11.91
N LEU A 131 -21.53 3.61 -12.22
CA LEU A 131 -20.63 2.70 -12.93
C LEU A 131 -20.27 3.28 -14.30
N LEU A 132 -21.26 3.60 -15.13
CA LEU A 132 -21.06 4.13 -16.48
C LEU A 132 -20.28 5.44 -16.46
N SER A 133 -20.62 6.39 -15.57
CA SER A 133 -19.87 7.63 -15.44
C SER A 133 -18.41 7.39 -15.04
N THR A 134 -18.14 6.40 -14.18
CA THR A 134 -16.77 6.05 -13.79
C THR A 134 -15.99 5.46 -14.96
N LEU A 135 -16.64 4.60 -15.75
CA LEU A 135 -16.04 3.97 -16.93
C LEU A 135 -15.75 4.99 -18.04
N GLN A 136 -16.67 5.93 -18.28
CA GLN A 136 -16.47 7.02 -19.24
C GLN A 136 -15.30 7.92 -18.85
N LYS A 137 -15.19 8.32 -17.58
CA LYS A 137 -14.05 9.07 -17.05
C LYS A 137 -12.74 8.31 -17.24
N LYS A 138 -12.74 7.00 -16.97
CA LYS A 138 -11.57 6.13 -17.17
C LYS A 138 -11.18 6.05 -18.66
N LYS A 139 -12.15 5.98 -19.57
CA LYS A 139 -11.91 6.03 -21.02
C LYS A 139 -11.25 7.35 -21.43
N GLN A 140 -11.70 8.48 -20.89
CA GLN A 140 -11.11 9.80 -21.16
C GLN A 140 -9.67 9.92 -20.61
N SER A 141 -9.44 9.51 -19.36
CA SER A 141 -8.09 9.54 -18.78
C SER A 141 -7.11 8.66 -19.54
N ASN A 142 -7.56 7.48 -19.98
CA ASN A 142 -6.72 6.55 -20.73
C ASN A 142 -6.35 7.12 -22.11
N LYS A 143 -7.27 7.79 -22.80
CA LYS A 143 -6.97 8.49 -24.06
C LYS A 143 -5.89 9.57 -23.85
N HIS A 144 -6.04 10.36 -22.79
CA HIS A 144 -5.06 11.40 -22.46
C HIS A 144 -3.69 10.81 -22.13
N ALA A 145 -3.64 9.74 -21.34
CA ALA A 145 -2.39 9.03 -21.03
C ALA A 145 -1.71 8.46 -22.29
N GLY A 146 -2.49 7.93 -23.24
CA GLY A 146 -1.98 7.45 -24.53
C GLY A 146 -1.35 8.58 -25.36
N TYR A 147 -2.03 9.73 -25.46
CA TYR A 147 -1.51 10.91 -26.14
C TYR A 147 -0.18 11.41 -25.54
N ILE A 148 -0.08 11.44 -24.20
CA ILE A 148 1.16 11.84 -23.53
C ILE A 148 2.29 10.83 -23.80
N ALA A 149 1.99 9.53 -23.78
CA ALA A 149 2.98 8.48 -24.06
C ALA A 149 3.48 8.54 -25.51
N GLU A 150 2.58 8.75 -26.48
CA GLU A 150 2.91 8.95 -27.89
C GLU A 150 3.83 10.16 -28.06
N ARG A 151 3.48 11.30 -27.46
CA ARG A 151 4.27 12.53 -27.51
C ARG A 151 5.68 12.36 -26.93
N ILE A 152 5.80 11.73 -25.76
CA ILE A 152 7.11 11.45 -25.15
C ILE A 152 7.92 10.54 -26.07
N SER A 153 7.30 9.52 -26.67
CA SER A 153 7.98 8.61 -27.59
C SER A 153 8.49 9.34 -28.83
N SER A 154 7.69 10.25 -29.41
CA SER A 154 8.10 11.10 -30.53
C SER A 154 9.25 12.05 -30.16
N GLU A 155 9.24 12.64 -28.97
CA GLU A 155 10.31 13.54 -28.49
C GLU A 155 11.63 12.78 -28.27
N VAL A 156 11.59 11.55 -27.74
CA VAL A 156 12.77 10.70 -27.54
C VAL A 156 13.39 10.25 -28.88
N SER A 157 12.58 9.84 -29.87
CA SER A 157 13.10 9.46 -31.20
C SER A 157 13.71 10.63 -31.98
N GLY A 158 13.24 11.87 -31.75
CA GLY A 158 13.83 13.08 -32.35
C GLY A 158 15.22 13.44 -31.78
N LEU A 159 15.49 13.08 -30.52
CA LEU A 159 16.77 13.35 -29.85
C LEU A 159 17.89 12.38 -30.29
N ASP A 160 17.56 11.14 -30.64
CA ASP A 160 18.55 10.16 -31.12
C ASP A 160 19.07 10.50 -32.54
N SER A 161 18.25 11.14 -33.38
CA SER A 161 18.69 11.63 -34.70
C SER A 161 19.64 12.82 -34.60
N ALA A 162 19.50 13.68 -33.59
CA ALA A 162 20.40 14.81 -33.35
C ALA A 162 21.77 14.40 -32.77
N ARG A 163 21.88 13.21 -32.17
CA ARG A 163 23.14 12.67 -31.64
C ARG A 163 24.02 12.00 -32.72
N GLN A 164 23.45 11.58 -33.84
CA GLN A 164 24.20 10.93 -34.93
C GLN A 164 24.88 11.92 -35.88
N SER A 165 24.54 13.22 -35.86
CA SER A 165 25.14 14.24 -36.73
C SER A 165 26.38 14.95 -36.16
N VAL A 166 26.74 14.70 -34.90
CA VAL A 166 27.91 15.32 -34.23
C VAL A 166 29.15 14.40 -34.17
N GLY A 167 29.12 13.23 -34.82
CA GLY A 167 30.17 12.19 -34.70
C GLY A 167 31.05 11.95 -35.94
N ALA A 168 31.13 12.90 -36.90
CA ALA A 168 31.97 12.75 -38.09
C ALA A 168 32.89 13.97 -38.26
N GLY A 169 33.95 14.04 -37.45
CA GLY A 169 34.90 15.15 -37.52
C GLY A 169 36.06 15.00 -36.56
N ASP A 170 36.85 13.93 -36.69
CA ASP A 170 38.24 13.95 -36.22
C ASP A 170 39.06 13.01 -37.12
N GLN A 171 39.52 13.57 -38.25
CA GLN A 171 40.65 13.00 -38.99
C GLN A 171 41.92 13.48 -38.28
N VAL A 172 42.58 12.56 -37.60
CA VAL A 172 43.92 12.78 -37.04
C VAL A 172 44.90 12.84 -38.21
N LEU A 173 45.36 14.06 -38.52
CA LEU A 173 46.57 14.37 -39.27
C LEU A 173 47.72 14.45 -38.25
N ASP A 174 48.57 13.42 -38.19
CA ASP A 174 50.03 13.42 -38.41
C ASP A 174 50.63 12.08 -37.95
#